data_AF-W1X964-F1
#
_entry.id   AF-W1X964-F1
#
_cell.length_a   1.000
_cell.length_b   1.000
_cell.length_c   1.000
_cell.angle_alpha   90.00
_cell.angle_beta   90.00
_cell.angle_gamma   90.00
#
_symmetry.space_group_name_H-M   'P 1'
#
loop_
_entity.id
_entity.type
_entity.pdbx_description
1 polymer ?
#
loop_
_entity_poly.entity_id
_entity_poly.type
_entity_poly.pdbx_seq_one_letter_code
_entity_poly.pdbx_strand_id
1 'polypeptide(L)'
;LKASFYIAIQDDCVRKNPFDFQLKAVLDDDTVPKTVLTEEQEEKLLAFAKADKTYSKNYDEILILLKTGLRISEFGGLTLPDLDFENRLVNI
;
A
#
# COMPACT_ATOMS: atom_id res chain seq x y z
N LEU A 1 11.82 -0.91 18.44
CA LEU A 1 12.74 -1.44 19.48
C LEU A 1 14.20 -1.18 19.15
N LYS A 2 14.75 -1.68 18.01
CA LYS A 2 16.16 -1.42 17.64
C LYS A 2 16.54 0.08 17.69
N ALA A 3 15.75 0.95 17.07
CA ALA A 3 15.98 2.40 17.10
C ALA A 3 15.86 3.01 18.51
N SER A 4 14.88 2.56 19.31
CA SER A 4 14.69 3.03 20.69
C SER A 4 15.92 2.73 21.55
N PHE A 5 16.50 1.54 21.43
CA PHE A 5 17.74 1.17 22.14
C PHE A 5 18.97 1.85 21.55
N TYR A 6 18.93 2.29 20.30
CA TYR A 6 20.00 3.13 19.73
C TYR A 6 20.03 4.50 20.42
N ILE A 7 18.88 5.14 20.57
CA ILE A 7 18.76 6.42 21.30
C ILE A 7 19.21 6.26 22.75
N ALA A 8 18.76 5.20 23.44
CA ALA A 8 19.16 4.94 24.83
C ALA A 8 20.68 4.68 25.01
N ILE A 9 21.38 4.23 23.96
CA ILE A 9 22.85 4.14 24.00
C ILE A 9 23.48 5.51 23.83
N GLN A 10 22.94 6.35 22.93
CA GLN A 10 23.44 7.72 22.73
C GLN A 10 23.26 8.59 23.97
N ASP A 11 22.18 8.37 24.71
CA ASP A 11 21.90 9.04 25.98
C ASP A 11 22.57 8.35 27.18
N ASP A 12 23.52 7.44 26.95
CA ASP A 12 24.27 6.67 27.94
C ASP A 12 23.41 5.88 28.97
N CYS A 13 22.13 5.67 28.67
CA CYS A 13 21.19 4.95 29.53
C CYS A 13 21.44 3.43 29.52
N VAL A 14 21.90 2.88 28.39
CA VAL A 14 22.26 1.46 28.24
C VAL A 14 23.52 1.31 27.39
N ARG A 15 24.29 0.23 27.60
CA ARG A 15 25.57 0.03 26.90
C ARG A 15 25.49 -0.73 25.58
N LYS A 16 24.42 -1.49 25.34
CA LYS A 16 24.27 -2.39 24.18
C LYS A 16 22.83 -2.45 23.72
N ASN A 17 22.66 -2.73 22.43
CA ASN A 17 21.35 -2.90 21.82
C ASN A 17 21.01 -4.40 21.73
N PRO A 18 20.02 -4.91 22.49
CA PRO A 18 19.64 -6.32 22.44
C PRO A 18 18.98 -6.72 21.12
N PHE A 19 18.58 -5.75 20.28
CA PHE A 19 17.97 -5.97 18.96
C PHE A 19 18.97 -5.81 17.82
N ASP A 20 20.28 -5.86 18.09
CA ASP A 20 21.31 -5.80 17.06
C ASP A 20 21.68 -7.19 16.52
N PHE A 21 20.68 -7.85 15.92
CA PHE A 21 20.83 -9.14 15.24
C PHE A 21 20.01 -9.17 13.95
N GLN A 22 20.27 -10.16 13.09
CA GLN A 22 19.49 -10.39 11.87
C GLN A 22 18.30 -11.30 12.17
N LEU A 23 17.08 -10.87 11.84
CA LEU A 23 15.86 -11.61 12.19
C LEU A 23 15.82 -13.02 11.58
N LYS A 24 16.28 -13.15 10.34
CA LYS A 24 16.40 -14.43 9.60
C LYS A 24 17.32 -15.47 10.25
N ALA A 25 18.17 -15.07 11.20
CA ALA A 25 19.03 -16.01 11.93
C ALA A 25 18.28 -16.66 13.11
N VAL A 26 17.09 -16.18 13.43
CA VAL A 26 16.29 -16.60 14.59
C VAL A 26 14.92 -17.11 14.19
N LEU A 27 14.35 -16.56 13.10
CA LEU A 27 13.04 -16.94 12.58
C LEU A 27 13.14 -17.26 11.09
N ASP A 28 12.41 -18.29 10.68
CA ASP A 28 12.18 -18.59 9.27
C ASP A 28 11.25 -17.53 8.66
N ASP A 29 11.43 -17.27 7.36
CA ASP A 29 10.59 -16.35 6.60
C ASP A 29 9.40 -17.13 5.99
N ASP A 30 8.21 -16.90 6.52
CA ASP A 30 6.95 -17.49 6.05
C ASP A 30 6.16 -16.56 5.11
N THR A 31 6.81 -15.52 4.57
CA THR A 31 6.18 -14.57 3.66
C THR A 31 5.67 -15.27 2.39
N VAL A 32 4.36 -15.20 2.18
CA VAL A 32 3.73 -15.70 0.96
C VAL A 32 3.90 -14.69 -0.19
N PRO A 33 4.37 -15.11 -1.38
CA PRO A 33 4.47 -14.22 -2.53
C PRO A 33 3.12 -13.63 -2.93
N LYS A 34 3.08 -12.33 -3.19
CA LYS A 34 1.88 -11.65 -3.70
C LYS A 34 1.78 -11.88 -5.20
N THR A 35 0.73 -12.57 -5.63
CA THR A 35 0.43 -12.76 -7.05
C THR A 35 -0.32 -11.56 -7.61
N VAL A 36 0.15 -11.03 -8.73
CA VAL A 36 -0.57 -9.98 -9.47
C VAL A 36 -1.79 -10.56 -10.16
N LEU A 37 -2.81 -9.74 -10.37
CA LEU A 37 -3.96 -10.10 -11.19
C LEU A 37 -3.53 -10.25 -12.65
N THR A 38 -4.08 -11.25 -13.33
CA THR A 38 -4.01 -11.30 -14.80
C THR A 38 -4.97 -10.30 -15.41
N GLU A 39 -4.75 -9.92 -16.67
CA GLU A 39 -5.67 -9.03 -17.41
C GLU A 39 -7.11 -9.57 -17.41
N GLU A 40 -7.29 -10.87 -17.63
CA GLU A 40 -8.60 -11.53 -17.57
C GLU A 40 -9.25 -11.43 -16.17
N GLN A 41 -8.45 -11.50 -15.10
CA GLN A 41 -8.95 -11.34 -13.74
C GLN A 41 -9.33 -9.88 -13.44
N GLU A 42 -8.56 -8.90 -13.92
CA GLU A 42 -8.95 -7.48 -13.81
C GLU A 42 -10.27 -7.20 -14.52
N GLU A 43 -10.43 -7.70 -15.74
CA GLU A 43 -11.67 -7.55 -16.51
C GLU A 43 -12.87 -8.16 -15.79
N LYS A 44 -12.71 -9.37 -15.26
CA LYS A 44 -13.75 -10.06 -14.47
C LYS A 44 -14.09 -9.30 -13.19
N LEU A 45 -13.09 -8.76 -12.49
CA LEU A 45 -13.28 -7.95 -11.29
C LEU A 45 -14.08 -6.69 -11.60
N LEU A 46 -13.71 -5.96 -12.65
CA LEU A 46 -14.40 -4.75 -13.08
C LEU A 46 -15.82 -5.04 -13.56
N ALA A 47 -16.01 -6.13 -14.31
CA ALA A 47 -17.33 -6.57 -14.75
C ALA A 47 -18.24 -6.92 -13.57
N PHE A 48 -17.72 -7.64 -12.57
CA PHE A 48 -18.43 -7.96 -11.34
C PHE A 48 -18.82 -6.69 -10.58
N ALA A 49 -17.85 -5.81 -10.30
CA ALA A 49 -18.10 -4.58 -9.56
C ALA A 49 -19.18 -3.74 -10.26
N LYS A 50 -19.12 -3.61 -11.60
CA LYS A 50 -20.09 -2.86 -12.38
C LYS A 50 -21.51 -3.44 -12.34
N ALA A 51 -21.65 -4.77 -12.39
CA ALA A 51 -22.95 -5.44 -12.46
C ALA A 51 -23.61 -5.62 -11.09
N ASP A 52 -22.83 -5.67 -10.02
CA ASP A 52 -23.34 -5.92 -8.68
C ASP A 52 -24.09 -4.71 -8.09
N LYS A 53 -25.22 -4.99 -7.42
CA LYS A 53 -26.08 -3.94 -6.83
C LYS A 53 -25.40 -3.22 -5.65
N THR A 54 -24.55 -3.91 -4.91
CA THR A 54 -23.92 -3.40 -3.69
C THR A 54 -22.59 -2.72 -3.97
N TYR A 55 -21.78 -3.30 -4.85
CA TYR A 55 -20.40 -2.89 -5.13
C TYR A 55 -20.24 -2.00 -6.36
N SER A 56 -21.29 -1.78 -7.16
CA SER A 56 -21.26 -0.86 -8.31
C SER A 56 -20.83 0.56 -7.96
N LYS A 57 -21.15 1.03 -6.76
CA LYS A 57 -20.68 2.33 -6.26
C LYS A 57 -19.15 2.47 -6.16
N ASN A 58 -18.42 1.35 -6.10
CA ASN A 58 -16.96 1.32 -5.98
C ASN A 58 -16.27 1.06 -7.33
N TYR A 59 -17.03 0.90 -8.43
CA TYR A 59 -16.46 0.56 -9.74
C TYR A 59 -15.40 1.56 -10.20
N ASP A 60 -15.70 2.85 -10.15
CA ASP A 60 -14.79 3.90 -10.60
C ASP A 60 -13.53 3.98 -9.72
N GLU A 61 -13.69 3.75 -8.41
CA GLU A 61 -12.56 3.74 -7.46
C GLU A 61 -11.60 2.59 -7.76
N ILE A 62 -12.13 1.38 -7.99
CA ILE A 62 -11.35 0.19 -8.36
C ILE A 62 -10.64 0.43 -9.69
N LEU A 63 -11.33 1.02 -10.67
CA LEU A 63 -10.74 1.34 -11.97
C LEU A 63 -9.58 2.32 -11.85
N ILE A 64 -9.76 3.41 -11.07
CA ILE A 64 -8.70 4.40 -10.86
C ILE A 64 -7.49 3.73 -10.19
N LEU A 65 -7.68 2.97 -9.12
CA LEU A 65 -6.57 2.30 -8.43
C LEU A 65 -5.81 1.33 -9.34
N LEU A 66 -6.52 0.54 -10.17
CA LEU A 66 -5.90 -0.38 -11.12
C LEU A 66 -5.09 0.36 -12.21
N LYS A 67 -5.56 1.50 -12.70
CA LYS A 67 -4.94 2.19 -13.85
C LYS A 67 -3.95 3.28 -13.48
N THR A 68 -3.96 3.76 -12.24
CA THR A 68 -3.04 4.80 -11.74
C THR A 68 -1.99 4.28 -10.77
N GLY A 69 -2.25 3.14 -10.10
CA GLY A 69 -1.34 2.58 -9.11
C GLY A 69 -1.25 3.38 -7.80
N LEU A 70 -2.20 4.28 -7.55
CA LEU A 70 -2.27 5.04 -6.30
C LEU A 70 -2.34 4.11 -5.09
N ARG A 71 -1.66 4.51 -4.01
CA ARG A 71 -1.91 3.91 -2.70
C ARG A 71 -3.30 4.31 -2.24
N ILE A 72 -3.94 3.44 -1.46
CA ILE A 72 -5.30 3.68 -0.99
C ILE A 72 -5.45 4.99 -0.21
N SER A 73 -4.41 5.41 0.52
CA SER A 73 -4.41 6.69 1.26
C SER A 73 -4.21 7.91 0.36
N GLU A 74 -3.50 7.77 -0.76
CA GLU A 74 -3.35 8.85 -1.75
C GLU A 74 -4.69 9.07 -2.44
N PHE A 75 -5.35 7.98 -2.88
CA PHE A 75 -6.71 8.03 -3.43
C PHE A 75 -7.70 8.65 -2.44
N GLY A 76 -7.69 8.22 -1.18
CA GLY A 76 -8.57 8.76 -0.13
C GLY A 76 -8.33 10.24 0.21
N GLY A 77 -7.19 10.80 -0.18
CA GLY A 77 -6.83 12.20 0.01
C GLY A 77 -7.12 13.10 -1.18
N LEU A 78 -7.53 12.55 -2.33
CA LEU A 78 -7.73 13.32 -3.57
C LEU A 78 -8.84 14.36 -3.43
N THR A 79 -8.53 15.58 -3.88
CA THR A 79 -9.48 16.70 -3.96
C THR A 79 -9.57 17.23 -5.39
N LEU A 80 -10.60 18.04 -5.70
CA LEU A 80 -10.80 18.58 -7.05
C LEU A 80 -9.59 19.38 -7.59
N PRO A 81 -8.89 20.21 -6.79
CA PRO A 81 -7.67 20.89 -7.24
C PRO A 81 -6.52 19.98 -7.68
N ASP A 82 -6.51 18.73 -7.24
CA ASP A 82 -5.47 17.75 -7.59
C ASP A 82 -5.70 17.15 -8.99
N LEU A 83 -6.88 17.37 -9.59
CA LEU A 83 -7.31 16.78 -10.84
C LEU A 83 -7.22 17.80 -11.98
N ASP A 84 -6.30 17.57 -12.91
CA ASP A 84 -6.24 18.29 -14.18
C ASP A 84 -6.95 17.47 -15.26
N PHE A 85 -8.23 17.78 -15.48
CA PHE A 85 -9.05 17.09 -16.48
C PHE A 85 -8.68 17.47 -17.92
N GLU A 86 -8.04 18.62 -18.15
CA GLU A 86 -7.64 19.04 -19.50
C GLU A 86 -6.44 18.22 -19.97
N ASN A 87 -5.43 18.08 -19.11
CA ASN A 87 -4.22 17.32 -19.40
C ASN A 87 -4.29 15.85 -18.96
N ARG A 88 -5.38 15.46 -18.29
CA ARG A 88 -5.60 14.12 -17.72
C ARG A 88 -4.52 13.71 -16.72
N LEU A 89 -4.16 14.64 -15.83
CA LEU A 89 -3.16 14.44 -14.80
C LEU A 89 -3.81 14.38 -13.41
N VAL A 90 -3.22 13.57 -12.55
CA VAL A 90 -3.55 13.50 -11.13
C VAL A 90 -2.29 13.93 -10.37
N ASN A 91 -2.38 15.00 -9.60
CA ASN A 91 -1.30 15.51 -8.78
C ASN A 91 -1.40 14.83 -7.39
N ILE A 92 -0.32 14.14 -6.99
CA ILE A 92 -0.26 13.32 -5.76
C ILE A 92 0.80 13.87 -4.81
#